data_AF-A0A959JYN9-F1
#
_entry.id   AF-A0A959JYN9-F1
#
_cell.length_a   1.000
_cell.length_b   1.000
_cell.length_c   1.000
_cell.angle_alpha   90.00
_cell.angle_beta   90.00
_cell.angle_gamma   90.00
#
_symmetry.space_group_name_H-M   'P 1'
#
loop_
_entity.id
_entity.type
_entity.pdbx_description
1 polymer ?
#
loop_
_entity_poly.entity_id
_entity_poly.type
_entity_poly.pdbx_seq_one_letter_code
_entity_poly.pdbx_strand_id
1 'polypeptide(L)'
;MLKNHRWFVLILLALLLYLGTQSLSPVPILPEKRCLIAEGVVSDINADGHDIFITLNDNSKRFYINRGLDKDLDVENLIEKLKGKKINLKYPSYWTPLDPLSHTRHLSKVEYRDSVWYSELREDQNSFKH
;
A
#
# COMPACT_ATOMS: atom_id res chain seq x y z
N MET A 1 -6.45 39.82 28.76
CA MET A 1 -5.53 39.47 27.66
C MET A 1 -5.71 37.98 27.27
N LEU A 2 -6.87 37.61 26.73
CA LEU A 2 -7.23 36.19 26.44
C LEU A 2 -8.25 36.02 25.28
N LYS A 3 -8.43 37.04 24.42
CA LYS A 3 -9.47 37.02 23.37
C LYS A 3 -9.06 36.23 22.11
N ASN A 4 -7.77 36.01 21.90
CA ASN A 4 -7.24 35.44 20.66
C ASN A 4 -7.20 33.90 20.68
N HIS A 5 -7.23 33.28 21.86
CA HIS A 5 -7.08 31.83 22.01
C HIS A 5 -8.24 31.03 21.40
N ARG A 6 -9.46 31.59 21.43
CA ARG A 6 -10.66 30.94 20.83
C ARG A 6 -10.50 30.73 19.33
N TRP A 7 -9.90 31.69 18.62
CA TRP A 7 -9.63 31.58 17.19
C TRP A 7 -8.54 30.55 16.89
N PHE A 8 -7.48 30.50 17.70
CA PHE A 8 -6.47 29.45 17.58
C PHE A 8 -7.07 28.05 17.76
N VAL A 9 -7.95 27.87 18.75
CA VAL A 9 -8.65 26.59 18.97
C VAL A 9 -9.54 26.24 17.78
N LEU A 10 -10.29 27.19 17.24
CA LEU A 10 -11.15 26.95 16.07
C LEU A 10 -10.33 26.64 14.80
N ILE A 11 -9.21 27.33 14.59
CA ILE A 11 -8.30 27.08 13.47
C ILE A 11 -7.67 25.69 13.61
N LEU A 12 -7.21 25.32 14.80
CA LEU A 12 -6.65 24.00 15.07
C LEU A 12 -7.70 22.89 14.84
N LEU A 13 -8.92 23.10 15.30
CA LEU A 13 -10.02 22.15 15.08
C LEU A 13 -10.35 22.02 13.60
N ALA A 14 -10.43 23.13 12.86
CA ALA A 14 -10.68 23.12 11.42
C ALA A 14 -9.55 22.39 10.66
N LEU A 15 -8.29 22.59 11.05
CA LEU A 15 -7.14 21.89 10.49
C LEU A 15 -7.21 20.39 10.77
N LEU A 16 -7.53 19.97 12.00
CA LEU A 16 -7.68 18.56 12.35
C LEU A 16 -8.81 17.89 11.58
N LEU A 17 -9.95 18.59 11.42
CA LEU A 17 -11.06 18.11 10.60
C LEU A 17 -10.65 17.97 9.12
N TYR A 18 -9.95 18.97 8.56
CA TYR A 18 -9.43 18.91 7.21
C TYR A 18 -8.47 17.74 7.01
N LEU A 19 -7.50 17.54 7.91
CA LEU A 19 -6.58 16.40 7.86
C LEU A 19 -7.31 15.06 8.00
N GLY A 20 -8.35 14.99 8.84
CA GLY A 20 -9.20 13.82 8.99
C GLY A 20 -9.91 13.42 7.69
N THR A 21 -10.36 14.39 6.88
CA THR A 21 -10.99 14.08 5.58
C THR A 21 -10.01 13.45 4.58
N GLN A 22 -8.73 13.79 4.65
CA GLN A 22 -7.70 13.22 3.78
C GLN A 22 -7.49 11.72 4.07
N SER A 23 -7.63 11.31 5.34
CA SER A 23 -7.50 9.91 5.77
C SER A 23 -8.61 8.99 5.26
N LEU A 24 -9.75 9.53 4.87
CA LEU A 24 -10.89 8.77 4.34
C LEU A 24 -10.88 8.64 2.81
N SER A 25 -9.88 9.21 2.14
CA SER A 25 -9.78 9.12 0.68
C SER A 25 -9.42 7.69 0.26
N PRO A 26 -10.07 7.13 -0.78
CA PRO A 26 -9.74 5.80 -1.28
C PRO A 26 -8.31 5.77 -1.82
N VAL A 27 -7.62 4.64 -1.65
CA VAL A 27 -6.27 4.47 -2.18
C VAL A 27 -6.31 4.53 -3.71
N PRO A 28 -5.46 5.34 -4.36
CA PRO A 28 -5.47 5.46 -5.81
C PRO A 28 -5.00 4.17 -6.49
N ILE A 29 -5.82 3.63 -7.39
CA ILE A 29 -5.41 2.57 -8.31
C ILE A 29 -4.77 3.25 -9.53
N LEU A 30 -3.46 3.10 -9.69
CA LEU A 30 -2.69 3.73 -10.77
C LEU A 30 -2.40 2.75 -11.91
N PRO A 31 -2.16 3.23 -13.14
CA PRO A 31 -1.55 2.41 -14.19
C PRO A 31 -0.15 1.95 -13.76
N GLU A 32 0.25 0.76 -14.18
CA GLU A 32 1.52 0.12 -13.77
C GLU A 32 2.75 1.01 -13.97
N LYS A 33 2.79 1.78 -15.07
CA LYS A 33 3.88 2.71 -15.41
C LYS A 33 4.07 3.84 -14.38
N ARG A 34 3.09 4.09 -13.52
CA ARG A 34 3.13 5.11 -12.47
C ARG A 34 3.34 4.53 -11.07
N CYS A 35 3.46 3.20 -10.96
CA CYS A 35 3.78 2.55 -9.70
C CYS A 35 5.28 2.64 -9.43
N LEU A 36 5.62 2.80 -8.16
CA LEU A 36 6.98 2.60 -7.68
C LEU A 36 7.25 1.11 -7.53
N ILE A 37 8.52 0.72 -7.70
CA ILE A 37 8.99 -0.66 -7.57
C ILE A 37 9.81 -0.77 -6.29
N ALA A 38 9.45 -1.72 -5.43
CA ALA A 38 10.30 -2.17 -4.34
C ALA A 38 10.74 -3.61 -4.64
N GLU A 39 12.06 -3.82 -4.70
CA GLU A 39 12.64 -5.14 -4.80
C GLU A 39 13.26 -5.53 -3.46
N GLY A 40 13.16 -6.79 -3.09
CA GLY A 40 13.87 -7.29 -1.92
C GLY A 40 13.50 -8.71 -1.55
N VAL A 41 14.20 -9.23 -0.54
CA VAL A 41 13.93 -10.57 0.00
C VAL A 41 12.76 -10.52 0.97
N VAL A 42 11.73 -11.34 0.75
CA VAL A 42 10.60 -11.47 1.67
C VAL A 42 11.06 -12.01 3.01
N SER A 43 10.87 -11.21 4.05
CA SER A 43 11.20 -11.57 5.43
C SER A 43 10.00 -12.21 6.13
N ASP A 44 8.81 -11.68 5.89
CA ASP A 44 7.59 -12.14 6.52
C ASP A 44 6.36 -11.91 5.65
N ILE A 45 5.39 -12.80 5.79
CA ILE A 45 4.04 -12.69 5.22
C ILE A 45 3.05 -13.11 6.31
N ASN A 46 2.05 -12.29 6.58
CA ASN A 46 0.99 -12.59 7.55
C ASN A 46 -0.33 -11.94 7.11
N ALA A 47 -1.43 -12.36 7.71
CA ALA A 47 -2.72 -11.70 7.57
C ALA A 47 -3.13 -11.03 8.87
N ASP A 48 -3.78 -9.88 8.74
CA ASP A 48 -4.46 -9.19 9.83
C ASP A 48 -5.84 -8.74 9.31
N GLY A 49 -6.90 -9.23 9.96
CA GLY A 49 -8.25 -9.14 9.42
C GLY A 49 -8.37 -9.81 8.04
N HIS A 50 -8.79 -9.03 7.04
CA HIS A 50 -8.92 -9.49 5.64
C HIS A 50 -7.72 -9.09 4.76
N ASP A 51 -6.76 -8.35 5.32
CA ASP A 51 -5.60 -7.83 4.60
C ASP A 51 -4.40 -8.77 4.73
N ILE A 52 -3.56 -8.81 3.69
CA ILE A 52 -2.33 -9.59 3.68
C ILE A 52 -1.14 -8.65 3.68
N PHE A 53 -0.20 -8.83 4.61
CA PHE A 53 1.00 -8.03 4.74
C PHE A 53 2.23 -8.78 4.25
N ILE A 54 3.11 -8.08 3.52
CA ILE A 54 4.40 -8.57 3.03
C ILE A 54 5.48 -7.62 3.52
N THR A 55 6.51 -8.14 4.19
CA THR A 55 7.66 -7.36 4.66
C THR A 55 8.91 -7.80 3.91
N LEU A 56 9.74 -6.83 3.50
CA LEU A 56 11.04 -7.08 2.87
C LEU A 56 12.16 -6.85 3.89
N ASN A 57 13.20 -7.68 3.87
CA ASN A 57 14.38 -7.55 4.75
C ASN A 57 15.10 -6.21 4.57
N ASP A 58 15.12 -5.70 3.34
CA ASP A 58 16.11 -4.72 2.91
C ASP A 58 15.69 -3.26 3.18
N ASN A 59 14.45 -3.02 3.61
CA ASN A 59 13.87 -1.67 3.70
C ASN A 59 13.01 -1.43 4.95
N SER A 60 12.78 -2.43 5.81
CA SER A 60 11.82 -2.40 6.93
C SER A 60 10.38 -1.93 6.61
N LYS A 61 10.10 -1.57 5.35
CA LYS A 61 8.79 -1.21 4.82
C LYS A 61 7.90 -2.44 4.77
N ARG A 62 6.66 -2.22 5.22
CA ARG A 62 5.60 -3.20 5.18
C ARG A 62 4.64 -2.85 4.03
N PHE A 63 4.29 -3.83 3.23
CA PHE A 63 3.34 -3.69 2.13
C PHE A 63 2.07 -4.46 2.49
N TYR A 64 0.90 -3.97 2.11
CA TYR A 64 -0.36 -4.66 2.36
C TYR A 64 -1.22 -4.78 1.12
N ILE A 65 -1.84 -5.93 0.94
CA ILE A 65 -2.87 -6.17 -0.05
C ILE A 65 -4.21 -5.97 0.63
N ASN A 66 -4.90 -4.88 0.28
CA ASN A 66 -6.24 -4.60 0.81
C ASN A 66 -7.22 -5.70 0.42
N ARG A 67 -7.90 -6.26 1.43
CA ARG A 67 -8.84 -7.38 1.35
C ARG A 67 -8.27 -8.56 0.57
N GLY A 68 -7.00 -8.88 0.78
CA GLY A 68 -6.31 -9.96 0.07
C GLY A 68 -7.02 -11.31 0.22
N LEU A 69 -7.52 -11.63 1.41
CA LEU A 69 -8.25 -12.88 1.67
C LEU A 69 -9.57 -12.99 0.89
N ASP A 70 -10.19 -11.85 0.55
CA ASP A 70 -11.42 -11.82 -0.24
C ASP A 70 -11.16 -11.90 -1.75
N LYS A 71 -9.88 -11.91 -2.17
CA LYS A 71 -9.43 -11.94 -3.57
C LYS A 71 -8.82 -13.29 -3.92
N ASP A 72 -9.26 -14.36 -3.26
CA ASP A 72 -8.79 -15.74 -3.43
C ASP A 72 -7.28 -15.92 -3.19
N LEU A 73 -6.63 -15.00 -2.47
CA LEU A 73 -5.25 -15.16 -2.05
C LEU A 73 -5.17 -16.02 -0.79
N ASP A 74 -4.47 -17.14 -0.91
CA ASP A 74 -4.11 -17.98 0.21
C ASP A 74 -2.76 -17.57 0.81
N VAL A 75 -2.79 -17.14 2.07
CA VAL A 75 -1.62 -16.70 2.82
C VAL A 75 -0.61 -17.82 3.00
N GLU A 76 -1.05 -19.06 3.22
CA GLU A 76 -0.15 -20.19 3.42
C GLU A 76 0.64 -20.49 2.14
N ASN A 77 -0.05 -20.50 1.00
CA ASN A 77 0.58 -20.63 -0.31
C ASN A 77 1.55 -19.46 -0.59
N LEU A 78 1.18 -18.22 -0.28
CA LEU A 78 2.09 -17.07 -0.43
C LEU A 78 3.34 -17.23 0.44
N ILE A 79 3.20 -17.68 1.69
CA ILE A 79 4.32 -17.96 2.59
C ILE A 79 5.23 -19.03 1.98
N GLU A 80 4.67 -20.17 1.59
CA GLU A 80 5.43 -21.31 1.06
C GLU A 80 6.24 -20.91 -0.18
N LYS A 81 5.64 -20.10 -1.06
CA LYS A 81 6.21 -19.81 -2.38
C LYS A 81 7.10 -18.58 -2.41
N LEU A 82 6.81 -17.56 -1.60
CA LEU A 82 7.47 -16.26 -1.67
C LEU A 82 8.42 -15.99 -0.50
N LYS A 83 8.24 -16.60 0.69
CA LYS A 83 9.10 -16.33 1.85
C LYS A 83 10.57 -16.69 1.55
N GLY A 84 11.48 -15.78 1.90
CA GLY A 84 12.91 -15.92 1.60
C GLY A 84 13.28 -15.78 0.12
N LYS A 85 12.34 -15.42 -0.76
CA LYS A 85 12.62 -15.16 -2.18
C LYS A 85 12.79 -13.66 -2.41
N LYS A 86 13.63 -13.31 -3.39
CA LYS A 86 13.68 -11.96 -3.94
C LYS A 86 12.48 -11.77 -4.86
N ILE A 87 11.63 -10.80 -4.55
CA ILE A 87 10.42 -10.48 -5.31
C ILE A 87 10.38 -9.01 -5.72
N ASN A 88 9.50 -8.69 -6.66
CA ASN A 88 9.24 -7.33 -7.10
C ASN A 88 7.82 -6.92 -6.69
N LEU A 89 7.72 -5.81 -5.97
CA LEU A 89 6.47 -5.24 -5.47
C LEU A 89 6.20 -3.92 -6.18
N LYS A 90 4.96 -3.73 -6.66
CA LYS A 90 4.53 -2.45 -7.27
C LYS A 90 3.44 -1.79 -6.44
N TYR A 91 3.64 -0.52 -6.13
CA TYR A 91 2.75 0.24 -5.25
C TYR A 91 2.59 1.69 -5.73
N PRO A 92 1.43 2.34 -5.50
CA PRO A 92 1.22 3.73 -5.86
C PRO A 92 2.04 4.66 -4.94
N SER A 93 2.55 5.75 -5.51
CA SER A 93 3.16 6.83 -4.72
C SER A 93 2.07 7.76 -4.19
N TYR A 94 1.89 7.80 -2.87
CA TYR A 94 1.01 8.76 -2.20
C TYR A 94 1.49 9.07 -0.79
N TRP A 95 1.00 10.14 -0.19
CA TRP A 95 1.28 10.52 1.20
C TRP A 95 -0.04 10.58 1.97
N THR A 96 -0.02 10.19 3.25
CA THR A 96 -1.19 10.34 4.11
C THR A 96 -0.78 11.00 5.44
N PRO A 97 -1.68 11.79 6.06
CA PRO A 97 -1.42 12.30 7.40
C PRO A 97 -1.25 11.20 8.46
N LEU A 98 -1.87 10.02 8.27
CA LEU A 98 -1.81 8.91 9.23
C LEU A 98 -0.47 8.16 9.20
N ASP A 99 0.17 8.07 8.03
CA ASP A 99 1.50 7.50 7.86
C ASP A 99 2.40 8.47 7.09
N PRO A 100 2.85 9.55 7.74
CA PRO A 100 3.62 10.60 7.08
C PRO A 100 5.03 10.13 6.67
N LEU A 101 5.54 9.09 7.32
CA LEU A 101 6.86 8.51 7.10
C LEU A 101 6.83 7.28 6.16
N SER A 102 5.65 6.88 5.69
CA SER A 102 5.50 5.85 4.65
C SER A 102 5.98 4.47 5.08
N HIS A 103 5.78 4.11 6.35
CA HIS A 103 6.14 2.81 6.90
C HIS A 103 5.33 1.66 6.29
N THR A 104 4.07 1.92 5.94
CA THR A 104 3.13 0.94 5.40
C THR A 104 2.57 1.40 4.05
N ARG A 105 2.66 0.55 3.03
CA ARG A 105 2.24 0.88 1.66
C ARG A 105 1.21 -0.10 1.12
N HIS A 106 0.15 0.44 0.53
CA HIS A 106 -0.79 -0.34 -0.24
C HIS A 106 -0.08 -0.97 -1.44
N LEU A 107 -0.26 -2.26 -1.64
CA LEU A 107 0.38 -3.05 -2.66
C LEU A 107 -0.58 -3.27 -3.80
N SER A 108 -0.16 -2.94 -5.02
CA SER A 108 -0.99 -3.11 -6.22
C SER A 108 -0.57 -4.30 -7.09
N LYS A 109 0.67 -4.77 -6.96
CA LYS A 109 1.15 -5.96 -7.69
C LYS A 109 2.25 -6.70 -6.94
N VAL A 110 2.22 -8.03 -7.02
CA VAL A 110 3.30 -8.94 -6.58
C VAL A 110 3.80 -9.73 -7.78
N GLU A 111 5.08 -9.60 -8.08
CA GLU A 111 5.76 -10.33 -9.15
C GLU A 111 6.90 -11.17 -8.55
N TYR A 112 6.97 -12.43 -9.00
CA TYR A 112 8.09 -13.30 -8.69
C TYR A 112 8.49 -14.06 -9.95
N ARG A 113 9.74 -13.84 -10.40
CA ARG A 113 10.23 -14.29 -11.71
C ARG A 113 9.29 -13.78 -12.82
N ASP A 114 8.85 -14.67 -13.70
CA ASP A 114 7.96 -14.35 -14.82
C ASP A 114 6.47 -14.56 -14.49
N SER A 115 6.12 -14.63 -13.20
CA SER A 115 4.76 -14.88 -12.74
C SER A 115 4.22 -13.73 -11.89
N VAL A 116 2.98 -13.35 -12.17
CA VAL A 116 2.21 -12.39 -11.37
C VAL A 116 1.41 -13.18 -10.34
N TRP A 117 1.69 -12.94 -9.06
CA TRP A 117 1.00 -13.59 -7.93
C TRP A 117 -0.21 -12.78 -7.47
N TYR A 118 -0.18 -11.48 -7.70
CA TYR A 118 -1.27 -10.57 -7.38
C TYR A 118 -1.19 -9.35 -8.28
N SER A 119 -2.34 -8.86 -8.75
CA SER A 119 -2.46 -7.56 -9.43
C SER A 119 -3.87 -7.00 -9.27
N GLU A 120 -3.96 -5.73 -8.91
CA GLU A 120 -5.20 -4.91 -9.00
C GLU A 120 -5.06 -3.75 -9.99
N LEU A 121 -3.90 -3.67 -10.67
CA LEU A 121 -3.64 -2.67 -11.68
C LEU A 121 -4.57 -2.93 -12.87
N ARG A 122 -5.18 -1.87 -13.40
CA ARG A 122 -5.89 -1.96 -14.68
C ARG A 122 -4.84 -2.10 -15.79
N GLU A 123 -4.96 -3.11 -16.64
CA GLU A 123 -4.14 -3.22 -17.84
C GLU A 123 -4.27 -1.93 -18.67
N ASP A 124 -3.15 -1.42 -19.17
CA ASP A 124 -3.19 -0.52 -20.33
C ASP A 124 -3.84 -1.33 -21.47
N GLN A 125 -5.10 -1.03 -21.82
CA GLN A 125 -5.88 -1.65 -22.90
C GLN A 125 -5.23 -1.54 -24.31
N ASN A 126 -3.95 -1.15 -24.39
CA ASN A 126 -3.16 -0.96 -25.60
C ASN A 126 -2.03 -1.98 -25.78
N SER A 127 -1.88 -3.00 -24.92
CA SER A 127 -0.83 -4.03 -25.09
C SER A 127 -1.17 -5.13 -26.11
N PHE A 128 -2.36 -5.09 -26.74
CA PHE A 128 -2.82 -6.05 -27.74
C PHE A 128 -3.04 -5.43 -29.13
N LYS A 129 -2.17 -4.51 -29.55
CA LYS A 129 -2.01 -4.17 -30.97
C LYS A 129 -0.58 -4.50 -31.39
N HIS A 130 -0.36 -5.77 -31.72
CA HIS A 130 0.68 -6.18 -32.65
C HIS A 130 0.13 -6.13 -34.07
#